data_AF-A0A1B6HKL6-F1
#
_entry.id   AF-A0A1B6HKL6-F1
#
_cell.length_a   1.000
_cell.length_b   1.000
_cell.length_c   1.000
_cell.angle_alpha   90.00
_cell.angle_beta   90.00
_cell.angle_gamma   90.00
#
_symmetry.space_group_name_H-M   'P 1'
#
loop_
_entity.id
_entity.type
_entity.pdbx_description
1 polymer ?
#
loop_
_entity_poly.entity_id
_entity_poly.type
_entity_poly.pdbx_seq_one_letter_code
_entity_poly.pdbx_strand_id
1 'polypeptide(L)'
;SIKLWDVRVFSSDDAQEYTRRVVSQQNWDYRWQKAPRKLTNAKDNLEGDTSVMTYRGHSVLQTLIRCHFSPAQTTGQRFIYTGCASGRVVVYDLLTGEIVKALKGHSGCVRDVSWHPYRPEIASTSWDYSVVVWGYKDTESDEEEDPLPKKVRRSPRIAEQQRKRSEHLNSSVTFTVKT
;
A
#
# COMPACT_ATOMS: atom_id res chain seq x y z
N SER A 1 3.43 -10.97 2.17
CA SER A 1 3.16 -10.54 3.55
C SER A 1 4.47 -10.06 4.15
N ILE A 2 4.40 -9.16 5.12
CA ILE A 2 5.55 -8.65 5.89
C ILE A 2 5.39 -9.24 7.28
N LYS A 3 6.50 -9.69 7.87
CA LYS A 3 6.53 -10.21 9.23
C LYS A 3 7.44 -9.35 10.09
N LEU A 4 6.98 -9.05 11.29
CA LEU A 4 7.74 -8.38 12.33
C LEU A 4 8.19 -9.43 13.35
N TRP A 5 9.47 -9.40 13.71
CA TRP A 5 10.09 -10.36 14.62
C TRP A 5 10.81 -9.62 15.73
N ASP A 6 10.79 -10.20 16.94
CA ASP A 6 11.71 -9.81 18.00
C ASP A 6 12.95 -10.70 17.91
N VAL A 7 14.13 -10.09 17.74
CA VAL A 7 15.41 -10.80 17.59
C VAL A 7 15.79 -11.57 18.86
N ARG A 8 15.18 -11.24 20.01
CA ARG A 8 15.43 -11.91 21.30
C ARG A 8 14.58 -13.17 21.48
N VAL A 9 13.56 -13.38 20.65
CA VAL A 9 12.63 -14.52 20.77
C VAL A 9 12.87 -15.49 19.63
N PHE A 10 13.59 -16.57 19.93
CA PHE A 10 13.89 -17.63 18.98
C PHE A 10 12.75 -18.64 18.90
N SER A 11 12.58 -19.25 17.72
CA SER A 11 11.66 -20.38 17.53
C SER A 11 12.15 -21.61 18.29
N SER A 12 11.23 -22.34 18.91
CA SER A 12 11.52 -23.62 19.57
C SER A 12 11.99 -24.68 18.57
N ASP A 13 12.66 -25.73 19.06
CA ASP A 13 13.14 -26.83 18.21
C ASP A 13 11.97 -27.53 17.48
N ASP A 14 10.87 -27.79 18.19
CA ASP A 14 9.64 -28.34 17.62
C ASP A 14 9.09 -27.50 16.46
N ALA A 15 9.09 -26.16 16.61
CA ALA A 15 8.63 -25.24 15.58
C ALA A 15 9.54 -25.28 14.34
N GLN A 16 10.85 -25.45 14.56
CA GLN A 16 11.81 -25.60 13.46
C GLN A 16 11.62 -26.91 12.71
N GLU A 17 11.43 -28.03 13.42
CA GLU A 17 11.15 -29.31 12.78
C GLU A 17 9.86 -29.29 11.97
N TYR A 18 8.79 -28.74 12.57
CA TYR A 18 7.51 -28.59 11.89
C TYR A 18 7.66 -27.75 10.62
N THR A 19 8.33 -26.61 10.71
CA THR A 19 8.60 -25.74 9.56
C THR A 19 9.41 -26.48 8.48
N ARG A 20 10.45 -27.23 8.84
CA ARG A 20 11.23 -28.04 7.88
C ARG A 20 10.36 -29.07 7.15
N ARG A 21 9.46 -29.76 7.86
CA ARG A 21 8.52 -30.74 7.27
C ARG A 21 7.52 -30.07 6.33
N VAL A 22 6.98 -28.91 6.70
CA VAL A 22 6.03 -28.17 5.84
C VAL A 22 6.75 -27.64 4.59
N VAL A 23 7.96 -27.09 4.73
CA VAL A 23 8.73 -26.54 3.60
C VAL A 23 9.19 -27.63 2.65
N SER A 24 9.57 -28.82 3.13
CA SER A 24 9.99 -29.94 2.26
C SER A 24 8.85 -30.49 1.38
N GLN A 25 7.60 -30.29 1.80
CA GLN A 25 6.42 -30.68 1.02
C GLN A 25 6.01 -29.60 -0.01
N GLN A 26 6.62 -28.41 0.01
CA GLN A 26 6.31 -27.36 -0.95
C GLN A 26 6.96 -27.65 -2.31
N ASN A 27 6.16 -27.68 -3.36
CA ASN A 27 6.63 -27.92 -4.73
C ASN A 27 6.55 -26.66 -5.62
N TRP A 28 6.91 -25.50 -5.06
CA TRP A 28 6.96 -24.25 -5.82
C TRP A 28 8.26 -23.49 -5.55
N ASP A 29 8.82 -22.83 -6.57
CA ASP A 29 10.07 -22.06 -6.48
C ASP A 29 9.80 -20.57 -6.72
N TYR A 30 10.02 -19.75 -5.69
CA TYR A 30 9.77 -18.30 -5.73
C TYR A 30 10.61 -17.53 -6.75
N ARG A 31 11.73 -18.10 -7.22
CA ARG A 31 12.63 -17.44 -8.17
C ARG A 31 12.05 -17.40 -9.59
N TRP A 32 11.28 -18.42 -9.96
CA TRP A 32 10.85 -18.62 -11.35
C TRP A 32 9.34 -18.87 -11.49
N GLN A 33 8.67 -19.30 -10.42
CA GLN A 33 7.25 -19.59 -10.43
C GLN A 33 6.46 -18.48 -9.74
N LYS A 34 5.17 -18.37 -10.09
CA LYS A 34 4.26 -17.48 -9.40
C LYS A 34 3.81 -18.12 -8.10
N ALA A 35 3.78 -17.34 -7.01
CA ALA A 35 3.32 -17.83 -5.72
C ALA A 35 1.90 -18.43 -5.85
N PRO A 36 1.68 -19.67 -5.39
CA PRO A 36 0.39 -20.33 -5.51
C PRO A 36 -0.67 -19.62 -4.65
N ARG A 37 -1.92 -19.55 -5.15
CA ARG A 37 -3.03 -18.83 -4.49
C ARG A 37 -3.30 -19.28 -3.05
N LYS A 38 -3.04 -20.56 -2.75
CA LYS A 38 -3.19 -21.11 -1.39
C LYS A 38 -2.29 -20.37 -0.39
N LEU A 39 -1.05 -20.06 -0.79
CA LEU A 39 -0.09 -19.35 0.07
C LEU A 39 -0.39 -17.84 0.12
N THR A 40 -0.84 -17.24 -0.99
CA THR A 40 -1.13 -15.80 -1.01
C THR A 40 -2.36 -15.44 -0.16
N ASN A 41 -3.31 -16.36 -0.03
CA ASN A 41 -4.56 -16.17 0.71
C ASN A 41 -4.55 -16.81 2.10
N ALA A 42 -3.45 -17.44 2.50
CA ALA A 42 -3.32 -18.07 3.80
C ALA A 42 -3.48 -17.01 4.92
N LYS A 43 -4.53 -17.19 5.71
CA LYS A 43 -4.78 -16.36 6.90
C LYS A 43 -4.07 -16.92 8.12
N ASP A 44 -3.95 -18.24 8.18
CA ASP A 44 -3.34 -18.94 9.30
C ASP A 44 -1.82 -18.74 9.30
N ASN A 45 -1.26 -18.66 10.50
CA ASN A 45 0.18 -18.70 10.69
C ASN A 45 0.62 -20.16 10.80
N LEU A 46 1.91 -20.41 10.55
CA LEU A 46 2.49 -21.73 10.80
C LEU A 46 2.48 -22.01 12.31
N GLU A 47 2.34 -23.27 12.67
CA GLU A 47 2.47 -23.69 14.06
C GLU A 47 3.90 -23.39 14.56
N GLY A 48 4.00 -22.70 15.71
CA GLY A 48 5.28 -22.25 16.25
C GLY A 48 5.86 -20.97 15.61
N ASP A 49 5.09 -20.25 14.81
CA ASP A 49 5.46 -18.93 14.29
C ASP A 49 5.63 -17.90 15.43
N THR A 50 6.86 -17.44 15.65
CA THR A 50 7.19 -16.44 16.68
C THR A 50 7.11 -14.99 16.17
N SER A 51 6.51 -14.76 15.00
CA SER A 51 6.32 -13.40 14.51
C SER A 51 5.37 -12.61 15.41
N VAL A 52 5.79 -11.40 15.78
CA VAL A 52 5.01 -10.48 16.61
C VAL A 52 3.77 -10.01 15.86
N MET A 53 3.92 -9.71 14.57
CA MET A 53 2.84 -9.24 13.72
C MET A 53 3.08 -9.67 12.27
N THR A 54 2.00 -9.95 11.54
CA THR A 54 2.08 -10.27 10.11
C THR A 54 1.12 -9.39 9.30
N TYR A 55 1.68 -8.50 8.47
CA TYR A 55 0.96 -7.58 7.60
C TYR A 55 0.67 -8.22 6.24
N ARG A 56 -0.61 -8.29 5.87
CA ARG A 56 -1.08 -8.96 4.65
C ARG A 56 -1.69 -7.97 3.64
N GLY A 57 -1.90 -8.39 2.40
CA GLY A 57 -2.59 -7.60 1.38
C GLY A 57 -1.71 -6.99 0.28
N HIS A 58 -0.40 -6.82 0.48
CA HIS A 58 0.52 -6.51 -0.61
C HIS A 58 0.98 -7.80 -1.32
N SER A 59 1.21 -7.69 -2.63
CA SER A 59 1.79 -8.74 -3.45
C SER A 59 3.26 -8.45 -3.73
N VAL A 60 4.08 -9.51 -3.77
CA VAL A 60 5.50 -9.45 -4.09
C VAL A 60 5.70 -10.25 -5.39
N LEU A 61 6.33 -9.62 -6.38
CA LEU A 61 6.76 -10.32 -7.59
C LEU A 61 8.06 -11.08 -7.27
N GLN A 62 8.63 -11.84 -8.21
CA GLN A 62 9.89 -12.61 -8.08
C GLN A 62 11.15 -11.77 -7.72
N THR A 63 10.97 -10.55 -7.22
CA THR A 63 11.98 -9.57 -6.88
C THR A 63 11.77 -9.08 -5.45
N LEU A 64 12.86 -8.75 -4.75
CA LEU A 64 12.85 -8.37 -3.33
C LEU A 64 12.26 -6.98 -3.12
N ILE A 65 10.95 -6.85 -2.88
CA ILE A 65 10.33 -5.56 -2.56
C ILE A 65 10.72 -5.16 -1.14
N ARG A 66 11.23 -3.93 -0.98
CA ARG A 66 11.63 -3.40 0.32
C ARG A 66 10.43 -2.82 1.06
N CYS A 67 10.48 -2.92 2.38
CA CYS A 67 9.56 -2.28 3.31
C CYS A 67 10.38 -1.61 4.41
N HIS A 68 9.83 -0.53 4.97
CA HIS A 68 10.52 0.29 5.97
C HIS A 68 9.54 0.79 7.02
N PHE A 69 10.06 1.13 8.19
CA PHE A 69 9.31 1.89 9.18
C PHE A 69 9.23 3.36 8.75
N SER A 70 8.09 3.97 9.03
CA SER A 70 7.93 5.42 8.91
C SER A 70 8.91 6.17 9.81
N PRO A 71 9.31 7.40 9.46
CA PRO A 71 10.33 8.13 10.22
C PRO A 71 9.90 8.43 11.66
N ALA A 72 10.84 8.36 12.61
CA ALA A 72 10.54 8.66 14.00
C ALA A 72 10.15 10.13 14.23
N GLN A 73 10.71 11.04 13.43
CA GLN A 73 10.60 12.48 13.61
C GLN A 73 9.19 13.02 13.29
N THR A 74 8.50 12.44 12.31
CA THR A 74 7.18 12.90 11.85
C THR A 74 6.03 12.02 12.32
N THR A 75 6.22 10.70 12.39
CA THR A 75 5.14 9.76 12.68
C THR A 75 5.42 8.89 13.91
N GLY A 76 6.57 9.05 14.56
CA GLY A 76 6.96 8.21 15.70
C GLY A 76 7.10 6.72 15.34
N GLN A 77 7.45 6.39 14.09
CA GLN A 77 7.51 5.01 13.58
C GLN A 77 6.18 4.24 13.62
N ARG A 78 5.04 4.92 13.73
CA ARG A 78 3.71 4.30 13.82
C ARG A 78 3.29 3.49 12.58
N PHE A 79 3.89 3.74 11.42
CA PHE A 79 3.50 3.09 10.17
C PHE A 79 4.63 2.24 9.59
N ILE A 80 4.25 1.20 8.85
CA ILE A 80 5.13 0.48 7.92
C ILE A 80 4.67 0.80 6.51
N TYR A 81 5.60 1.08 5.61
CA TYR A 81 5.28 1.30 4.20
C TYR A 81 6.10 0.38 3.30
N THR A 82 5.50 -0.01 2.17
CA THR A 82 6.09 -0.97 1.22
C THR A 82 5.63 -0.70 -0.21
N GLY A 83 6.44 -1.14 -1.17
CA GLY A 83 5.98 -1.32 -2.54
C GLY A 83 5.05 -2.52 -2.69
N CYS A 84 4.36 -2.60 -3.82
CA CYS A 84 3.52 -3.73 -4.20
C CYS A 84 3.72 -4.04 -5.68
N ALA A 85 3.71 -5.32 -6.03
CA ALA A 85 3.82 -5.79 -7.40
C ALA A 85 2.65 -5.33 -8.29
N SER A 86 1.53 -4.88 -7.69
CA SER A 86 0.38 -4.31 -8.40
C SER A 86 0.53 -2.83 -8.80
N GLY A 87 1.70 -2.21 -8.62
CA GLY A 87 1.90 -0.78 -8.91
C GLY A 87 1.38 0.16 -7.83
N ARG A 88 1.27 -0.34 -6.60
CA ARG A 88 0.78 0.42 -5.45
C ARG A 88 1.88 0.60 -4.41
N VAL A 89 1.85 1.73 -3.72
CA VAL A 89 2.52 1.89 -2.43
C VAL A 89 1.48 1.60 -1.35
N VAL A 90 1.81 0.71 -0.41
CA VAL A 90 0.89 0.31 0.66
C VAL A 90 1.47 0.75 1.99
N VAL A 91 0.66 1.41 2.80
CA VAL A 91 0.99 1.91 4.14
C VAL A 91 0.09 1.20 5.15
N TYR A 92 0.72 0.63 6.17
CA TYR A 92 0.12 -0.13 7.26
C TYR A 92 0.25 0.62 8.58
N ASP A 93 -0.74 0.55 9.44
CA ASP A 93 -0.58 0.90 10.86
C ASP A 93 0.15 -0.25 11.57
N LEU A 94 1.24 0.08 12.26
CA LEU A 94 2.09 -0.88 12.97
C LEU A 94 1.33 -1.62 14.07
N LEU A 95 0.40 -0.94 14.76
CA LEU A 95 -0.26 -1.51 15.93
C LEU A 95 -1.47 -2.36 15.54
N THR A 96 -2.27 -1.88 14.58
CA THR A 96 -3.49 -2.60 14.18
C THR A 96 -3.24 -3.65 13.10
N GLY A 97 -2.16 -3.53 12.35
CA GLY A 97 -1.88 -4.39 11.21
C GLY A 97 -2.71 -4.08 9.95
N GLU A 98 -3.57 -3.06 10.01
CA GLU A 98 -4.48 -2.70 8.94
C GLU A 98 -3.82 -1.81 7.89
N ILE A 99 -4.34 -1.87 6.65
CA ILE A 99 -3.92 -0.98 5.57
C ILE A 99 -4.58 0.38 5.76
N VAL A 100 -3.79 1.39 6.12
CA VAL A 100 -4.25 2.77 6.26
C VAL A 100 -4.38 3.43 4.89
N LYS A 101 -3.42 3.15 3.98
CA LYS A 101 -3.42 3.75 2.65
C LYS A 101 -2.87 2.82 1.58
N ALA A 102 -3.43 2.91 0.38
CA ALA A 102 -2.89 2.32 -0.83
C ALA A 102 -2.83 3.39 -1.92
N LEU A 103 -1.63 3.90 -2.21
CA LEU A 103 -1.39 4.90 -3.24
C LEU A 103 -1.29 4.19 -4.60
N LYS A 104 -2.09 4.63 -5.56
CA LYS A 104 -2.15 4.06 -6.92
C LYS A 104 -1.58 5.08 -7.90
N GLY A 105 -0.66 4.66 -8.77
CA GLY A 105 -0.11 5.53 -9.81
C GLY A 105 0.95 4.89 -10.68
N HIS A 106 1.69 3.90 -10.16
CA HIS A 106 2.64 3.13 -10.97
C HIS A 106 1.92 2.09 -11.84
N SER A 107 2.42 1.88 -13.05
CA SER A 107 1.95 0.82 -13.96
C SER A 107 2.76 -0.48 -13.82
N GLY A 108 3.92 -0.41 -13.17
CA GLY A 108 4.83 -1.53 -12.91
C GLY A 108 4.98 -1.89 -11.44
N CYS A 109 5.78 -2.92 -11.14
CA CYS A 109 6.10 -3.32 -9.77
C CYS A 109 6.87 -2.22 -9.03
N VAL A 110 6.38 -1.77 -7.88
CA VAL A 110 7.09 -0.82 -7.03
C VAL A 110 8.16 -1.56 -6.23
N ARG A 111 9.42 -1.20 -6.43
CA ARG A 111 10.59 -1.91 -5.88
C ARG A 111 11.00 -1.40 -4.52
N ASP A 112 11.03 -0.08 -4.39
CA ASP A 112 11.42 0.60 -3.17
C ASP A 112 10.59 1.86 -2.98
N VAL A 113 10.47 2.24 -1.72
CA VAL A 113 9.72 3.41 -1.28
C VAL A 113 10.58 4.08 -0.21
N SER A 114 10.57 5.40 -0.16
CA SER A 114 11.29 6.18 0.85
C SER A 114 10.40 7.31 1.34
N TRP A 115 10.15 7.35 2.65
CA TRP A 115 9.41 8.43 3.28
C TRP A 115 10.41 9.49 3.77
N HIS A 116 10.21 10.74 3.34
CA HIS A 116 11.05 11.84 3.80
C HIS A 116 10.90 12.06 5.32
N PRO A 117 12.00 12.19 6.08
CA PRO A 117 11.95 12.27 7.54
C PRO A 117 11.23 13.50 8.10
N TYR A 118 11.20 14.61 7.36
CA TYR A 118 10.65 15.91 7.83
C TYR A 118 9.53 16.49 6.97
N ARG A 119 9.34 15.98 5.75
CA ARG A 119 8.39 16.54 4.77
C ARG A 119 7.30 15.50 4.58
N PRO A 120 6.05 15.89 4.35
CA PRO A 120 4.96 14.95 4.11
C PRO A 120 5.02 14.42 2.67
N GLU A 121 6.16 13.83 2.32
CA GLU A 121 6.52 13.36 0.99
C GLU A 121 7.02 11.92 1.05
N ILE A 122 6.55 11.11 0.11
CA ILE A 122 7.03 9.75 -0.10
C ILE A 122 7.54 9.67 -1.53
N ALA A 123 8.70 9.07 -1.76
CA ALA A 123 9.20 8.75 -3.09
C ALA A 123 9.08 7.25 -3.34
N SER A 124 8.70 6.84 -4.54
CA SER A 124 8.65 5.42 -4.93
C SER A 124 9.30 5.19 -6.28
N THR A 125 9.97 4.05 -6.42
CA THR A 125 10.63 3.62 -7.66
C THR A 125 9.96 2.37 -8.21
N SER A 126 9.77 2.31 -9.53
CA SER A 126 9.01 1.25 -10.18
C SER A 126 9.69 0.71 -11.43
N TRP A 127 9.31 -0.50 -11.82
CA TRP A 127 9.72 -1.13 -13.08
C TRP A 127 9.07 -0.51 -14.33
N ASP A 128 8.17 0.45 -14.17
CA ASP A 128 7.64 1.27 -15.28
C ASP A 128 8.61 2.38 -15.73
N TYR A 129 9.87 2.32 -15.28
CA TYR A 129 10.92 3.30 -15.56
C TYR A 129 10.67 4.69 -14.97
N SER A 130 9.72 4.81 -14.03
CA SER A 130 9.41 6.08 -13.37
C SER A 130 9.75 6.09 -11.89
N VAL A 131 9.99 7.30 -11.40
CA VAL A 131 10.04 7.64 -9.98
C VAL A 131 8.90 8.60 -9.71
N VAL A 132 8.08 8.31 -8.71
CA VAL A 132 6.93 9.16 -8.35
C VAL A 132 7.13 9.69 -6.94
N VAL A 133 6.91 11.00 -6.78
CA VAL A 133 6.85 11.65 -5.45
C VAL A 133 5.40 11.93 -5.11
N TRP A 134 4.98 11.41 -3.96
CA TRP A 134 3.67 11.56 -3.36
C TRP A 134 3.74 12.66 -2.32
N GLY A 135 3.06 13.78 -2.56
CA GLY A 135 2.88 14.83 -1.55
C GLY A 135 1.51 14.74 -0.88
N TYR A 136 1.45 15.11 0.39
CA TYR A 136 0.18 15.42 1.05
C TYR A 136 -0.27 16.83 0.65
N LYS A 137 -1.56 16.99 0.33
CA LYS A 137 -2.20 18.30 0.21
C LYS A 137 -3.33 18.35 1.22
N ASP A 138 -3.26 19.31 2.13
CA ASP A 138 -4.40 19.65 2.97
C ASP A 138 -5.50 20.20 2.06
N THR A 139 -6.68 19.58 2.14
CA THR A 139 -7.86 20.03 1.37
C THR A 139 -8.55 21.24 2.01
N GLU A 140 -7.92 21.90 2.98
CA GLU A 140 -8.56 22.95 3.81
C GLU A 140 -7.98 24.37 3.61
N SER A 141 -7.11 24.61 2.63
CA SER A 141 -6.56 25.96 2.38
C SER A 141 -6.82 26.54 0.98
N ASP A 142 -7.64 25.88 0.16
CA ASP A 142 -8.01 26.39 -1.17
C ASP A 142 -9.54 26.66 -1.22
N GLU A 143 -10.04 27.55 -0.35
CA GLU A 143 -11.18 28.41 -0.70
C GLU A 143 -10.68 29.70 -1.40
N GLU A 144 -9.64 29.60 -2.23
CA GLU A 144 -9.45 30.60 -3.28
C GLU A 144 -10.55 30.37 -4.32
N GLU A 145 -11.48 31.31 -4.42
CA GLU A 145 -12.52 31.34 -5.44
C GLU A 145 -11.90 31.16 -6.84
N ASP A 146 -11.98 29.94 -7.37
CA ASP A 146 -11.82 29.70 -8.80
C ASP A 146 -12.94 30.50 -9.50
N PRO A 147 -12.65 31.43 -10.43
CA PRO A 147 -13.69 32.17 -11.12
C PRO A 147 -14.54 31.15 -11.89
N LEU A 148 -15.79 30.98 -11.42
CA LEU A 148 -16.76 30.03 -11.97
C LEU A 148 -16.68 29.98 -13.50
N PRO A 149 -16.71 28.79 -14.12
CA PRO A 149 -16.79 28.69 -15.57
C PRO A 149 -17.99 29.50 -16.05
N LYS A 150 -17.76 30.49 -16.95
CA LYS A 150 -18.81 31.34 -17.53
C LYS A 150 -19.98 30.44 -17.96
N LYS A 151 -21.09 30.52 -17.23
CA LYS A 151 -22.30 29.73 -17.52
C LYS A 151 -22.77 30.08 -18.92
N VAL A 152 -22.54 29.18 -19.87
CA VAL A 152 -23.27 29.17 -21.14
C VAL A 152 -24.75 29.05 -20.77
N ARG A 153 -25.56 30.07 -21.06
CA ARG A 153 -27.02 30.05 -20.81
C ARG A 153 -27.64 28.93 -21.65
N ARG A 154 -27.79 27.76 -21.06
CA ARG A 154 -28.50 26.61 -21.64
C ARG A 154 -29.93 26.58 -21.10
N SER A 155 -30.86 26.06 -21.91
CA SER A 155 -32.29 26.13 -21.63
C SER A 155 -32.67 25.40 -20.32
N PRO A 156 -33.69 25.87 -19.59
CA PRO A 156 -34.11 25.32 -18.28
C PRO A 156 -34.40 23.82 -18.30
N ARG A 157 -34.84 23.32 -19.45
CA ARG A 157 -35.24 21.93 -19.67
C ARG A 157 -34.10 20.91 -19.57
N ILE A 158 -32.88 21.30 -19.95
CA ILE A 158 -31.70 20.40 -19.94
C ILE A 158 -31.10 20.30 -18.53
N ALA A 159 -31.21 21.36 -17.73
CA ALA A 159 -30.69 21.43 -16.37
C ALA A 159 -31.44 20.51 -15.39
N GLU A 160 -32.77 20.41 -15.49
CA GLU A 160 -33.57 19.51 -14.64
C GLU A 160 -33.29 18.03 -14.91
N GLN A 161 -33.02 17.68 -16.16
CA GLN A 161 -32.80 16.29 -16.56
C GLN A 161 -31.48 15.72 -16.01
N GLN A 162 -30.48 16.59 -15.81
CA GLN A 162 -29.19 16.20 -15.22
C GLN A 162 -29.20 16.26 -13.69
N ARG A 163 -30.01 17.13 -13.08
CA ARG A 163 -30.14 17.20 -11.61
C ARG A 163 -30.65 15.88 -11.02
N LYS A 164 -31.60 15.23 -11.71
CA LYS A 164 -32.07 13.88 -11.35
C LYS A 164 -31.03 12.78 -11.54
N ARG A 165 -29.98 13.02 -12.33
CA ARG A 165 -28.93 12.03 -12.64
C ARG A 165 -27.71 12.17 -11.73
N SER A 166 -27.50 13.34 -11.12
CA SER A 166 -26.32 13.65 -10.31
C SER A 166 -26.48 13.39 -8.81
N GLU A 167 -27.68 13.04 -8.32
CA GLU A 167 -27.93 12.75 -6.89
C GLU A 167 -27.33 11.41 -6.39
N HIS A 168 -26.53 10.70 -7.19
CA HIS A 168 -26.12 9.32 -6.90
C HIS A 168 -24.62 8.99 -6.93
N LEU A 169 -23.69 9.94 -6.91
CA LEU A 169 -22.27 9.56 -6.83
C LEU A 169 -21.47 10.42 -5.84
N ASN A 170 -21.00 9.72 -4.80
CA ASN A 170 -20.24 10.21 -3.66
C ASN A 170 -18.84 10.73 -4.01
N SER A 171 -18.38 11.62 -3.13
CA SER A 171 -17.07 12.24 -3.03
C SER A 171 -15.91 11.23 -3.10
N SER A 172 -14.83 11.63 -3.81
CA SER A 172 -13.58 10.86 -3.89
C SER A 172 -12.37 11.75 -3.63
N VAL A 173 -11.48 11.25 -2.77
CA VAL A 173 -10.21 11.87 -2.36
C VAL A 173 -9.15 11.64 -3.44
N THR A 174 -8.42 12.68 -3.86
CA THR A 174 -7.37 12.59 -4.89
C THR A 174 -5.99 13.01 -4.37
N PHE A 175 -4.95 12.28 -4.78
CA PHE A 175 -3.54 12.62 -4.57
C PHE A 175 -2.92 12.92 -5.93
N THR A 176 -2.16 14.00 -6.04
CA THR A 176 -1.51 14.39 -7.29
C THR A 176 -0.09 13.82 -7.38
N VAL A 177 0.18 13.12 -8.48
CA VAL A 177 1.53 12.70 -8.89
C VAL A 177 2.30 13.93 -9.34
N LYS A 178 3.45 14.22 -8.71
CA LYS A 178 4.43 15.15 -9.29
C LYS A 178 5.38 14.32 -10.14
N THR A 179 5.34 14.54 -11.45
CA THR A 179 6.34 14.06 -12.43
C THR A 179 7.54 14.99 -12.46
#